data_AF-A0A9D1DQF0-F1
#
_entry.id   AF-A0A9D1DQF0-F1
#
_cell.length_a   1.000
_cell.length_b   1.000
_cell.length_c   1.000
_cell.angle_alpha   90.00
_cell.angle_beta   90.00
_cell.angle_gamma   90.00
#
_symmetry.space_group_name_H-M   'P 1'
#
loop_
_entity.id
_entity.type
_entity.pdbx_description
1 polymer ?
#
loop_
_entity_poly.entity_id
_entity_poly.type
_entity_poly.pdbx_seq_one_letter_code
_entity_poly.pdbx_strand_id
1 'polypeptide(L)'
;MSEKIQKLKASIENDKAKLEALKKDIADKEKRLKDLEMAEMMGKLNVICAGNTDMMGILDAIQNKDLDKLMELLEGAGTNERTN
;
A
#
# COMPACT_ATOMS: atom_id res chain seq x y z
N MET A 1 26.42 46.43 5.09
CA MET A 1 26.23 45.19 4.30
C MET A 1 25.39 45.55 3.08
N SER A 2 25.72 45.06 1.88
CA SER A 2 25.03 45.48 0.64
C SER A 2 23.57 45.00 0.63
N GLU A 3 22.64 45.87 0.22
CA GLU A 3 21.22 45.56 0.03
C GLU A 3 20.99 44.34 -0.86
N LYS A 4 21.82 44.16 -1.91
CA LYS A 4 21.73 43.00 -2.81
C LYS A 4 22.00 41.70 -2.07
N ILE A 5 22.94 41.71 -1.11
CA ILE A 5 23.27 40.54 -0.28
C ILE A 5 22.11 40.22 0.67
N GLN A 6 21.49 41.22 1.27
CA GLN A 6 20.35 41.02 2.16
C GLN A 6 19.12 40.47 1.43
N LYS A 7 18.80 41.01 0.24
CA LYS A 7 17.71 40.51 -0.60
C LYS A 7 17.94 39.06 -1.02
N LEU A 8 19.16 38.70 -1.40
CA LEU A 8 19.48 37.32 -1.78
C LEU A 8 19.39 36.36 -0.59
N LYS A 9 19.86 36.76 0.61
CA LYS A 9 19.72 35.96 1.83
C LYS A 9 18.24 35.70 2.16
N ALA A 10 17.39 36.72 2.11
CA ALA A 10 15.96 36.58 2.35
C ALA A 10 15.28 35.65 1.32
N SER A 11 15.67 35.73 0.04
CA SER A 11 15.17 34.83 -0.99
C SER A 11 15.55 33.37 -0.71
N ILE A 12 16.81 33.12 -0.35
CA ILE A 12 17.30 31.78 -0.03
C ILE A 12 16.55 31.20 1.17
N GLU A 13 16.28 32.01 2.19
CA GLU A 13 15.55 31.58 3.38
C GLU A 13 14.09 31.24 3.06
N ASN A 14 13.43 32.05 2.23
CA ASN A 14 12.10 31.73 1.72
C ASN A 14 12.07 30.44 0.90
N ASP A 15 13.06 30.23 0.03
CA ASP A 15 13.12 29.03 -0.80
C ASP A 15 13.36 27.78 0.04
N LYS A 16 14.19 27.87 1.09
CA LYS A 16 14.35 26.79 2.09
C LYS A 16 13.05 26.47 2.80
N ALA A 17 12.30 27.49 3.23
CA ALA A 17 11.01 27.28 3.90
C ALA A 17 9.99 26.60 2.97
N LYS A 18 9.93 27.00 1.70
CA LYS A 18 9.09 26.34 0.68
C LYS A 18 9.51 24.89 0.46
N LEU A 19 10.81 24.62 0.42
CA LEU A 19 11.34 23.27 0.23
C LEU A 19 10.94 22.35 1.39
N GLU A 20 11.00 22.83 2.63
CA GLU A 20 10.54 22.05 3.79
C GLU A 20 9.02 21.81 3.78
N ALA A 21 8.23 22.81 3.37
CA ALA A 21 6.79 22.63 3.18
C ALA A 21 6.48 21.56 2.11
N LEU A 22 7.17 21.62 0.96
CA LEU A 22 7.00 20.64 -0.11
C LEU A 22 7.39 19.22 0.33
N LYS A 23 8.46 19.06 1.11
CA LYS A 23 8.84 17.76 1.66
C LYS A 23 7.74 17.18 2.55
N LYS A 24 7.15 18.00 3.41
CA LYS A 24 6.04 17.58 4.27
C LYS A 24 4.83 17.16 3.44
N ASP A 25 4.45 17.97 2.45
CA ASP A 25 3.32 17.67 1.56
C ASP A 25 3.53 16.36 0.77
N ILE A 26 4.77 16.07 0.35
CA ILE A 26 5.11 14.79 -0.30
C ILE A 26 4.92 13.64 0.68
N ALA A 27 5.45 13.73 1.90
CA ALA A 27 5.32 12.69 2.90
C ALA A 27 3.85 12.39 3.26
N ASP A 28 3.00 13.42 3.36
CA ASP A 28 1.57 13.26 3.61
C ASP A 28 0.86 12.57 2.44
N LYS A 29 1.23 12.90 1.19
CA LYS A 29 0.70 12.23 -0.01
C LYS A 29 1.16 10.77 -0.11
N GLU A 30 2.41 10.47 0.20
CA GLU A 30 2.94 9.10 0.23
C GLU A 30 2.21 8.25 1.27
N LYS A 31 1.97 8.82 2.46
CA LYS A 31 1.17 8.14 3.49
C LYS A 31 -0.23 7.84 2.99
N ARG A 32 -0.90 8.84 2.41
CA ARG A 32 -2.25 8.67 1.87
C ARG A 32 -2.31 7.65 0.73
N LEU A 33 -1.28 7.59 -0.11
CA LEU A 33 -1.17 6.58 -1.16
C LEU A 33 -1.10 5.17 -0.56
N LYS A 34 -0.24 4.96 0.44
CA LYS A 34 -0.14 3.67 1.14
C LYS A 34 -1.46 3.25 1.78
N ASP A 35 -2.17 4.19 2.41
CA ASP A 35 -3.48 3.91 3.01
C ASP A 35 -4.51 3.47 1.95
N LEU A 36 -4.49 4.10 0.75
CA LEU A 36 -5.36 3.73 -0.37
C LEU A 36 -4.99 2.37 -0.98
N GLU A 37 -3.71 2.11 -1.19
CA GLU A 37 -3.21 0.82 -1.69
C GLU A 37 -3.57 -0.32 -0.73
N MET A 38 -3.45 -0.08 0.58
CA MET A 38 -3.84 -1.06 1.60
C MET A 38 -5.36 -1.28 1.62
N ALA A 39 -6.16 -0.22 1.47
CA ALA A 39 -7.61 -0.35 1.38
C ALA A 39 -8.04 -1.13 0.12
N GLU A 40 -7.40 -0.91 -1.02
CA GLU A 40 -7.66 -1.65 -2.26
C GLU A 40 -7.25 -3.12 -2.11
N MET A 41 -6.10 -3.39 -1.49
CA MET A 41 -5.64 -4.75 -1.20
C MET A 41 -6.63 -5.47 -0.28
N MET A 42 -7.11 -4.81 0.78
CA MET A 42 -8.13 -5.36 1.67
C MET A 42 -9.47 -5.58 0.94
N GLY A 43 -9.84 -4.69 0.02
CA GLY A 43 -11.01 -4.88 -0.85
C GLY A 43 -10.88 -6.12 -1.73
N LYS A 44 -9.72 -6.31 -2.38
CA LYS A 44 -9.40 -7.51 -3.17
C LYS A 44 -9.42 -8.77 -2.30
N LEU A 45 -8.83 -8.72 -1.11
CA LEU A 45 -8.86 -9.82 -0.15
C LEU A 45 -10.30 -10.15 0.27
N ASN A 46 -11.14 -9.15 0.54
CA ASN A 46 -12.55 -9.38 0.88
C ASN A 46 -13.32 -10.04 -0.27
N VAL A 47 -13.04 -9.68 -1.52
CA VAL A 47 -13.64 -10.34 -2.69
C VAL A 47 -13.19 -11.80 -2.79
N ILE A 48 -11.90 -12.07 -2.55
CA ILE A 48 -11.35 -13.44 -2.54
C ILE A 48 -11.99 -14.26 -1.40
N CYS A 49 -12.04 -13.72 -0.18
CA CYS A 49 -12.68 -14.36 0.97
C CYS A 49 -14.19 -14.58 0.77
N ALA A 50 -14.90 -13.63 0.13
CA ALA A 50 -16.31 -13.78 -0.21
C ALA A 50 -16.53 -14.89 -1.26
N GLY A 51 -15.55 -15.14 -2.12
CA GLY A 51 -15.51 -16.28 -3.03
C GLY A 51 -15.08 -17.57 -2.36
N ASN A 52 -15.66 -17.95 -1.20
CA ASN A 52 -15.45 -19.23 -0.48
C ASN A 52 -13.99 -19.74 -0.38
N THR A 53 -13.01 -18.87 -0.56
CA THR A 53 -11.60 -19.23 -0.60
C THR A 53 -11.04 -18.96 0.79
N ASP A 54 -10.54 -20.01 1.45
CA ASP A 54 -9.93 -19.91 2.78
C ASP A 54 -8.56 -19.23 2.71
N MET A 55 -8.59 -17.90 2.55
CA MET A 55 -7.40 -17.06 2.39
C MET A 55 -6.49 -17.09 3.63
N MET A 56 -7.07 -17.27 4.82
CA MET A 56 -6.28 -17.42 6.05
C MET A 56 -5.52 -18.74 6.04
N GLY A 57 -6.16 -19.85 5.66
CA GLY A 57 -5.47 -21.12 5.45
C GLY A 57 -4.38 -21.04 4.39
N ILE A 58 -4.61 -20.31 3.29
CA ILE A 58 -3.60 -20.10 2.23
C ILE A 58 -2.41 -19.30 2.76
N LEU A 59 -2.64 -18.22 3.50
CA LEU A 59 -1.57 -17.41 4.09
C LEU A 59 -0.75 -18.20 5.11
N ASP A 60 -1.41 -18.98 5.96
CA ASP A 60 -0.74 -19.85 6.94
C ASP A 60 0.08 -20.95 6.25
N ALA A 61 -0.44 -21.55 5.17
CA ALA A 61 0.30 -22.53 4.38
C ALA A 61 1.55 -21.92 3.72
N ILE A 62 1.44 -20.69 3.18
CA ILE A 62 2.59 -19.96 2.61
C ILE A 62 3.63 -19.65 3.69
N GLN A 63 3.21 -19.16 4.86
CA GLN A 63 4.13 -18.85 5.97
C GLN A 63 4.86 -20.09 6.49
N ASN A 64 4.15 -21.21 6.60
CA ASN A 64 4.71 -22.49 7.06
C ASN A 64 5.41 -23.29 5.95
N LYS A 65 5.41 -22.79 4.71
CA LYS A 65 5.93 -23.47 3.51
C LYS A 65 5.29 -24.84 3.26
N ASP A 66 4.03 -24.98 3.66
CA ASP A 66 3.23 -26.18 3.48
C ASP A 66 2.59 -26.18 2.09
N LEU A 67 3.33 -26.71 1.11
CA LEU A 67 2.92 -26.75 -0.29
C LEU A 67 1.72 -27.68 -0.53
N ASP A 68 1.61 -28.76 0.22
CA ASP A 68 0.52 -29.73 0.09
C ASP A 68 -0.79 -29.08 0.55
N LYS A 69 -0.76 -28.39 1.71
CA LYS A 69 -1.93 -27.67 2.20
C LYS A 69 -2.32 -26.50 1.29
N LEU A 70 -1.34 -25.81 0.73
CA LEU A 70 -1.59 -24.74 -0.23
C LEU A 70 -2.28 -25.24 -1.50
N MET A 71 -1.86 -26.39 -2.05
CA MET A 71 -2.49 -26.98 -3.24
C MET A 71 -3.92 -27.44 -2.95
N GLU A 72 -4.18 -28.09 -1.81
CA GLU A 72 -5.52 -28.52 -1.39
C GLU A 72 -6.50 -27.33 -1.31
N LEU A 73 -6.06 -26.23 -0.71
CA LEU A 73 -6.88 -25.01 -0.55
C LEU A 73 -7.13 -24.29 -1.88
N LEU A 74 -6.19 -24.35 -2.83
CA LEU A 74 -6.35 -23.77 -4.16
C LEU A 74 -7.23 -24.64 -5.08
N GLU A 75 -7.19 -25.96 -4.95
CA GLU A 75 -8.04 -26.89 -5.72
C GLU A 75 -9.52 -26.83 -5.29
N GLY A 76 -9.79 -26.70 -3.97
CA GLY A 76 -11.15 -26.55 -3.44
C GLY A 76 -11.85 -25.24 -3.84
N ALA A 77 -11.09 -24.20 -4.21
CA ALA A 77 -11.63 -22.92 -4.68
C ALA A 77 -12.16 -22.99 -6.14
N GLY A 78 -11.75 -24.00 -6.92
CA GLY A 78 -12.09 -24.15 -8.34
C GLY A 78 -13.28 -25.06 -8.66
N THR A 79 -13.87 -25.75 -7.68
CA THR A 79 -14.86 -26.82 -7.94
C THR A 79 -16.34 -26.42 -7.80
N ASN A 80 -16.65 -25.18 -7.42
CA ASN A 80 -18.03 -24.74 -7.14
C ASN A 80 -18.77 -24.03 -8.31
N GLU A 81 -18.48 -24.40 -9.56
CA GLU A 81 -19.30 -23.99 -10.74
C GLU A 81 -19.81 -25.18 -11.59
N ARG A 82 -19.96 -26.38 -11.02
CA ARG A 82 -20.63 -27.49 -11.71
C ARG A 82 -21.64 -28.22 -10.83
N THR A 83 -22.69 -27.54 -10.41
CA THR A 83 -23.98 -28.18 -10.12
C THR A 83 -25.13 -27.21 -10.40
N ASN A 84 -25.65 -27.27 -11.63
CA ASN A 84 -27.05 -27.05 -11.95
C ASN A 84 -27.42 -28.04 -13.06
#